data_AF-A0A4R5VVC9-F1
#
_entry.id   AF-A0A4R5VVC9-F1
#
_cell.length_a   1.000
_cell.length_b   1.000
_cell.length_c   1.000
_cell.angle_alpha   90.00
_cell.angle_beta   90.00
_cell.angle_gamma   90.00
#
_symmetry.space_group_name_H-M   'P 1'
#
loop_
_entity.id
_entity.type
_entity.pdbx_description
1 polymer ?
#
loop_
_entity_poly.entity_id
_entity_poly.type
_entity_poly.pdbx_seq_one_letter_code
_entity_poly.pdbx_strand_id
1 'polypeptide(L)'
;MMIESICPKCGEINNVEHKGEDLLFVTCKNKHIYDHIVIPYSRIAGIKDDRRKKLEEMIVEKKFHRMSDKSTICLLIFENGYEIEGRSTVRDMADFRTIIGKDKAYEQALKKAMVALGAFLV
;
A
#
# COMPACT_ATOMS: atom_id res chain seq x y z
N MET A 1 -1.39 -0.21 -18.86
CA MET A 1 -0.98 0.64 -17.72
C MET A 1 -0.38 -0.24 -16.64
N MET A 2 0.62 0.22 -15.90
CA MET A 2 1.19 -0.53 -14.78
C MET A 2 0.62 0.01 -13.46
N ILE A 3 0.27 -0.89 -12.54
CA ILE A 3 -0.22 -0.56 -11.20
C ILE A 3 0.54 -1.30 -10.10
N GLU A 4 0.60 -0.72 -8.91
CA GLU A 4 1.12 -1.36 -7.70
C GLU A 4 0.01 -2.14 -7.00
N SER A 5 0.30 -3.38 -6.63
CA SER A 5 -0.61 -4.29 -5.94
C SER A 5 0.04 -4.86 -4.69
N ILE A 6 -0.59 -4.63 -3.52
CA ILE A 6 -0.14 -5.19 -2.24
C ILE A 6 -0.72 -6.58 -2.03
N CYS A 7 0.17 -7.55 -1.81
CA CYS A 7 -0.24 -8.88 -1.42
C CYS A 7 -0.96 -8.84 -0.06
N PRO A 8 -2.20 -9.33 0.05
CA PRO A 8 -2.95 -9.31 1.30
C PRO A 8 -2.36 -10.24 2.35
N LYS A 9 -1.58 -11.26 1.96
CA LYS A 9 -0.98 -12.22 2.88
C LYS A 9 0.32 -11.68 3.50
N CYS A 10 1.25 -11.20 2.68
CA CYS A 10 2.59 -10.83 3.14
C CYS A 10 2.95 -9.34 3.03
N GLY A 11 2.07 -8.49 2.47
CA GLY A 11 2.34 -7.06 2.35
C GLY A 11 3.28 -6.64 1.22
N GLU A 12 3.82 -7.61 0.46
CA GLU A 12 4.72 -7.35 -0.68
C GLU A 12 4.03 -6.53 -1.77
N ILE A 13 4.69 -5.48 -2.25
CA ILE A 13 4.24 -4.65 -3.37
C ILE A 13 4.70 -5.28 -4.69
N ASN A 14 3.77 -5.48 -5.62
CA ASN A 14 4.02 -6.06 -6.93
C ASN A 14 3.59 -5.08 -8.01
N ASN A 15 4.38 -4.94 -9.06
CA ASN A 15 4.02 -4.14 -10.23
C ASN A 15 3.34 -5.05 -11.24
N VAL A 16 2.11 -4.71 -11.62
CA VAL A 16 1.25 -5.53 -12.48
C VAL A 16 0.81 -4.70 -13.67
N GLU A 17 0.92 -5.26 -14.87
CA GLU A 17 0.38 -4.63 -16.08
C GLU A 17 -1.12 -4.97 -16.22
N HIS A 18 -1.93 -3.95 -16.51
CA HIS A 18 -3.35 -4.08 -16.84
C HIS A 18 -3.65 -3.37 -18.17
N LYS A 19 -4.56 -3.94 -18.95
CA LYS A 19 -5.04 -3.45 -20.26
C LYS A 19 -6.47 -2.91 -20.21
N GLY A 20 -7.04 -2.78 -19.01
CA GLY A 20 -8.38 -2.26 -18.76
C GLY A 20 -9.30 -3.22 -18.01
N GLU A 21 -8.75 -4.32 -17.49
CA GLU A 21 -9.48 -5.29 -16.69
C GLU A 21 -9.82 -4.71 -15.30
N ASP A 22 -11.03 -5.01 -14.80
CA ASP A 22 -11.44 -4.63 -13.45
C ASP A 22 -10.84 -5.54 -12.36
N LEU A 23 -10.37 -6.74 -12.75
CA LEU A 23 -9.82 -7.74 -11.85
C LEU A 23 -8.60 -8.42 -12.47
N LEU A 24 -7.53 -8.55 -11.68
CA LEU A 24 -6.27 -9.16 -12.07
C LEU A 24 -5.90 -10.27 -11.09
N PHE A 25 -5.38 -11.38 -11.61
CA PHE A 25 -4.82 -12.45 -10.80
C PHE A 25 -3.32 -12.23 -10.63
N VAL A 26 -2.90 -11.94 -9.40
CA VAL A 26 -1.52 -11.55 -9.11
C VAL A 26 -0.84 -12.62 -8.27
N THR A 27 0.37 -13.00 -8.68
CA THR A 27 1.26 -13.86 -7.88
C THR A 27 2.39 -13.00 -7.33
N CYS A 28 2.52 -12.92 -6.01
CA CYS A 28 3.62 -12.17 -5.40
C CYS A 28 4.94 -12.94 -5.44
N LYS A 29 6.07 -12.25 -5.18
CA LYS A 29 7.41 -12.89 -5.10
C LYS A 29 7.48 -14.05 -4.09
N ASN A 30 6.67 -13.99 -3.03
CA ASN A 30 6.55 -15.05 -2.02
C ASN A 30 5.57 -16.17 -2.42
N LYS A 31 5.20 -16.26 -3.72
CA LYS A 31 4.33 -17.29 -4.30
C LYS A 31 2.88 -17.31 -3.78
N HIS A 32 2.40 -16.22 -3.20
CA HIS A 32 0.98 -16.08 -2.87
C HIS A 32 0.19 -15.60 -4.08
N ILE A 33 -0.91 -16.29 -4.38
CA ILE A 33 -1.88 -15.90 -5.40
C ILE A 33 -3.02 -15.14 -4.75
N TYR A 34 -3.46 -14.04 -5.36
CA TYR A 34 -4.56 -13.21 -4.89
C TYR A 34 -5.16 -12.36 -6.01
N ASP A 35 -6.41 -11.92 -5.80
CA ASP A 35 -7.16 -11.12 -6.76
C ASP A 35 -6.95 -9.63 -6.48
N HIS A 36 -6.35 -8.91 -7.42
CA HIS A 36 -6.29 -7.45 -7.36
C HIS A 36 -7.49 -6.85 -8.09
N ILE A 37 -8.22 -5.97 -7.41
CA ILE A 37 -9.32 -5.23 -8.03
C ILE A 37 -8.77 -3.89 -8.49
N VAL A 38 -8.82 -3.67 -9.80
CA VAL A 38 -8.40 -2.41 -10.40
C VAL A 38 -9.50 -1.39 -10.10
N ILE A 39 -9.15 -0.36 -9.34
CA ILE A 39 -10.02 0.77 -9.06
C ILE A 39 -9.45 2.03 -9.74
N PRO A 40 -10.27 3.06 -10.02
CA PRO A 40 -9.77 4.31 -10.63
C PRO A 40 -8.63 4.99 -9.85
N TYR A 41 -8.47 4.64 -8.57
CA TYR A 41 -7.40 5.11 -7.68
C TYR A 41 -6.34 4.04 -7.38
N SER A 42 -6.24 2.99 -8.20
CA SER A 42 -5.13 2.03 -8.11
C SER A 42 -3.83 2.79 -8.38
N ARG A 43 -2.83 2.55 -7.53
CA ARG A 43 -1.54 3.24 -7.61
C ARG A 43 -0.89 2.94 -8.94
N ILE A 44 -0.69 3.96 -9.77
CA ILE A 44 0.00 3.79 -11.06
C ILE A 44 1.47 3.53 -10.78
N ALA A 45 1.96 2.34 -11.13
CA ALA A 45 3.37 2.03 -11.09
C ALA A 45 4.07 2.85 -12.19
N GLY A 46 4.87 3.82 -11.76
CA GLY A 46 5.60 4.73 -12.66
C GLY A 46 5.45 6.21 -12.36
N ILE A 47 4.50 6.65 -11.51
CA ILE A 47 4.53 8.02 -10.96
C ILE A 47 5.64 8.05 -9.90
N LYS A 48 6.87 8.23 -10.38
CA LYS A 48 8.09 8.28 -9.58
C LYS A 48 8.31 9.71 -9.11
N ASP A 49 7.69 10.04 -7.99
CA ASP A 49 8.21 11.13 -7.16
C ASP A 49 9.50 10.60 -6.50
N ASP A 50 10.65 11.19 -6.85
CA ASP A 50 11.96 10.78 -6.30
C ASP A 50 11.99 10.83 -4.77
N ARG A 51 11.24 11.76 -4.16
CA ARG A 51 11.10 11.84 -2.69
C ARG A 51 10.33 10.64 -2.16
N ARG A 52 9.27 10.23 -2.85
CA ARG A 52 8.53 9.01 -2.49
C ARG A 52 9.42 7.77 -2.62
N LYS A 53 10.23 7.69 -3.67
CA LYS A 53 11.17 6.56 -3.87
C LYS A 53 12.20 6.49 -2.73
N LYS A 54 12.87 7.61 -2.43
CA LYS A 54 13.78 7.71 -1.27
C LYS A 54 13.08 7.30 0.03
N LEU A 55 11.86 7.81 0.26
CA LEU A 55 11.08 7.49 1.45
C LEU A 55 10.75 5.99 1.55
N GLU A 56 10.34 5.37 0.44
CA GLU A 56 10.02 3.93 0.42
C GLU A 56 11.26 3.05 0.61
N GLU A 57 12.44 3.50 0.16
CA GLU A 57 13.73 2.84 0.40
C GLU A 57 14.14 2.89 1.87
N MET A 58 13.75 3.94 2.61
CA MET A 58 14.01 4.06 4.05
C MET A 58 13.13 3.13 4.91
N ILE A 59 12.09 2.49 4.35
CA ILE A 59 11.18 1.62 5.11
C ILE A 59 11.81 0.25 5.34
N VAL A 60 12.10 -0.06 6.60
CA VAL A 60 12.67 -1.36 7.00
C VAL A 60 11.60 -2.39 7.33
N GLU A 61 10.43 -1.95 7.81
CA GLU A 61 9.34 -2.87 8.15
C GLU A 61 7.95 -2.28 7.84
N LYS A 62 7.04 -3.14 7.39
CA LYS A 62 5.64 -2.82 7.12
C LYS A 62 4.75 -3.81 7.84
N LYS A 63 3.96 -3.34 8.80
CA LYS A 63 3.00 -4.16 9.54
C LYS A 63 1.58 -3.76 9.19
N PHE A 64 0.72 -4.74 8.95
CA PHE A 64 -0.70 -4.52 8.70
C PHE A 64 -1.53 -5.15 9.80
N HIS A 65 -2.30 -4.33 10.50
CA HIS A 65 -3.16 -4.75 11.59
C HIS A 65 -4.62 -4.52 11.23
N ARG A 66 -5.46 -5.53 11.41
CA ARG A 66 -6.91 -5.37 11.35
C ARG A 66 -7.38 -4.89 12.71
N MET A 67 -7.93 -3.68 12.77
CA MET A 67 -8.41 -3.08 14.03
C MET A 67 -9.87 -3.38 14.29
N SER A 68 -10.64 -3.59 13.23
CA SER A 68 -12.04 -4.01 13.30
C SER A 68 -12.42 -4.69 11.99
N ASP A 69 -13.67 -5.12 11.90
CA ASP A 69 -14.19 -5.71 10.67
C ASP A 69 -14.16 -4.76 9.48
N LYS A 70 -14.13 -3.43 9.74
CA LYS A 70 -14.17 -2.36 8.74
C LYS A 70 -12.88 -1.56 8.66
N SER A 71 -11.88 -1.79 9.52
CA SER A 71 -10.69 -0.95 9.64
C SER A 71 -9.39 -1.73 9.56
N THR A 72 -8.47 -1.19 8.75
CA THR A 72 -7.09 -1.67 8.61
C THR A 72 -6.13 -0.53 8.95
N ILE A 73 -5.11 -0.82 9.75
CA ILE A 73 -3.97 0.05 9.99
C ILE A 73 -2.74 -0.51 9.28
N CYS A 74 -1.94 0.38 8.71
CA CYS A 74 -0.59 0.11 8.24
C CYS A 74 0.40 0.90 9.09
N LEU A 75 1.33 0.20 9.74
CA LEU A 75 2.46 0.79 10.45
C LEU A 75 3.70 0.67 9.57
N LEU A 76 4.35 1.80 9.30
CA LEU A 76 5.64 1.87 8.62
C LEU A 76 6.72 2.18 9.64
N ILE A 77 7.79 1.38 9.60
CA ILE A 77 8.97 1.58 10.44
C ILE A 77 10.13 1.93 9.50
N PHE A 78 10.78 3.05 9.78
CA PHE A 78 11.88 3.57 8.97
C PHE A 78 13.24 3.25 9.60
N GLU A 79 14.30 3.24 8.80
CA GLU A 79 15.67 2.93 9.23
C GLU A 79 16.21 3.83 10.35
N ASN A 80 15.66 5.05 10.48
CA ASN A 80 15.98 5.99 11.55
C ASN A 80 15.19 5.74 12.85
N GLY A 81 14.43 4.65 12.93
CA GLY A 81 13.59 4.30 14.07
C GLY A 81 12.29 5.09 14.16
N TYR A 82 11.98 5.96 13.19
CA TYR A 82 10.71 6.65 13.12
C TYR A 82 9.59 5.67 12.75
N GLU A 83 8.46 5.79 13.43
CA GLU A 83 7.27 4.98 13.16
C GLU A 83 6.10 5.88 12.79
N ILE A 84 5.29 5.45 11.82
CA ILE A 84 4.08 6.18 11.44
C ILE A 84 2.99 5.26 10.96
N GLU A 85 1.76 5.62 11.30
CA GLU A 85 0.58 4.84 10.95
C GLU A 85 -0.35 5.54 9.95
N GLY A 86 -0.92 4.75 9.06
CA GLY A 86 -2.02 5.10 8.18
C GLY A 86 -3.20 4.18 8.40
N ARG A 87 -4.41 4.71 8.21
CA ARG A 87 -5.65 3.97 8.44
C ARG A 87 -6.52 3.98 7.19
N SER A 88 -7.15 2.84 6.91
CA SER A 88 -8.27 2.72 5.99
C SER A 88 -9.50 2.25 6.75
N THR A 89 -10.66 2.84 6.47
CA THR A 89 -11.93 2.43 7.06
C THR A 89 -13.05 2.59 6.04
N VAL A 90 -13.85 1.55 5.88
CA VAL A 90 -15.02 1.56 4.98
C VAL A 90 -16.29 1.85 5.76
N ARG A 91 -17.27 2.49 5.10
CA ARG A 91 -18.58 2.78 5.69
C ARG A 91 -19.41 1.49 5.82
N ASP A 92 -19.51 0.74 4.73
CA ASP A 92 -20.19 -0.55 4.69
C ASP A 92 -19.18 -1.71 4.79
N MET A 93 -19.54 -2.75 5.53
CA MET A 93 -18.76 -3.98 5.62
C MET A 93 -18.74 -4.73 4.28
N ALA A 94 -19.82 -4.63 3.48
CA ALA A 94 -19.88 -5.25 2.16
C ALA A 94 -18.79 -4.71 1.20
N ASP A 95 -18.36 -3.47 1.43
CA ASP A 95 -17.28 -2.82 0.67
C ASP A 95 -15.89 -3.17 1.23
N PHE A 96 -15.81 -3.87 2.38
CA PHE A 96 -14.53 -4.22 2.97
C PHE A 96 -13.83 -5.28 2.14
N ARG A 97 -12.81 -4.85 1.41
CA ARG A 97 -11.87 -5.75 0.75
C ARG A 97 -10.50 -5.56 1.36
N THR A 98 -9.95 -6.62 1.96
CA THR A 98 -8.67 -6.59 2.69
C THR A 98 -7.54 -5.93 1.89
N ILE A 99 -7.48 -6.20 0.59
CA ILE A 99 -6.47 -5.64 -0.32
C ILE A 99 -6.62 -4.12 -0.42
N ILE A 100 -7.84 -3.63 -0.68
CA ILE A 100 -8.15 -2.19 -0.74
C ILE A 100 -7.87 -1.54 0.61
N GLY A 101 -8.23 -2.20 1.72
CA GLY A 101 -7.98 -1.73 3.07
C GLY A 101 -6.48 -1.54 3.35
N LYS A 102 -5.66 -2.54 3.03
CA LYS A 102 -4.19 -2.47 3.18
C LYS A 102 -3.58 -1.42 2.27
N ASP A 103 -4.01 -1.36 1.01
CA ASP A 103 -3.49 -0.41 0.03
C ASP A 103 -3.74 1.04 0.44
N LYS A 104 -4.98 1.37 0.86
CA LYS A 104 -5.33 2.71 1.33
C LYS A 104 -4.68 3.07 2.66
N ALA A 105 -4.51 2.10 3.57
CA ALA A 105 -3.81 2.34 4.82
C ALA A 105 -2.32 2.64 4.59
N TYR A 106 -1.68 1.93 3.66
CA TYR A 106 -0.30 2.18 3.25
C TYR A 106 -0.13 3.56 2.61
N GLU A 107 -1.00 3.94 1.67
CA GLU A 107 -0.98 5.28 1.07
C GLU A 107 -1.13 6.41 2.08
N GLN A 108 -2.03 6.24 3.05
CA GLN A 108 -2.20 7.19 4.15
C GLN A 108 -0.93 7.33 4.97
N ALA A 109 -0.27 6.22 5.31
CA ALA A 109 0.97 6.23 6.08
C ALA A 109 2.09 6.95 5.29
N LEU A 110 2.25 6.64 4.00
CA LEU A 110 3.22 7.30 3.13
C LEU A 110 2.99 8.80 3.01
N LYS A 111 1.74 9.25 2.83
CA LYS A 111 1.42 10.68 2.73
C LYS A 111 1.83 11.43 3.99
N LYS A 112 1.53 10.87 5.17
CA LYS A 112 1.95 11.47 6.44
C LYS A 112 3.48 11.44 6.59
N ALA A 113 4.13 10.36 6.16
CA ALA A 113 5.58 10.21 6.22
C ALA A 113 6.31 11.21 5.32
N MET A 114 5.79 11.47 4.10
CA MET A 114 6.34 12.50 3.20
C MET A 114 6.32 13.90 3.82
N VAL A 115 5.31 14.21 4.63
CA VAL A 115 5.25 15.49 5.37
C VAL A 115 6.23 15.48 6.53
N ALA A 116 6.23 14.43 7.36
CA ALA A 116 7.05 14.36 8.57
C ALA A 116 8.56 14.26 8.27
N LEU A 117 8.94 13.45 7.28
CA LEU A 117 10.33 13.22 6.90
C LEU A 117 10.77 14.08 5.73
N GLY A 118 9.94 15.04 5.29
CA GLY A 118 10.17 15.82 4.08
C GLY A 118 11.54 16.49 4.00
N ALA A 119 12.10 16.91 5.14
CA ALA A 119 13.43 17.52 5.25
C ALA A 119 14.58 16.54 4.96
N PHE A 120 14.37 15.24 5.15
CA PHE A 120 15.35 14.18 4.89
C PHE A 120 15.29 13.66 3.45
N LEU A 121 14.33 14.13 2.63
CA LEU A 121 14.08 13.66 1.27
C LEU A 121 14.70 14.55 0.18
N VAL A 122 15.53 15.53 0.55
CA VAL A 122 16.24 16.44 -0.38
C VAL A 122 17.38 15.70 -1.08
#